data_AF-A0A960UZN1-F1
#
_entry.id   AF-A0A960UZN1-F1
#
_cell.length_a   1.000
_cell.length_b   1.000
_cell.length_c   1.000
_cell.angle_alpha   90.00
_cell.angle_beta   90.00
_cell.angle_gamma   90.00
#
_symmetry.space_group_name_H-M   'P 1'
#
loop_
_entity.id
_entity.type
_entity.pdbx_description
1 polymer ?
#
loop_
_entity_poly.entity_id
_entity_poly.type
_entity_poly.pdbx_seq_one_letter_code
_entity_poly.pdbx_strand_id
1 'polypeptide(L)'
;MRNYFRSLLREKKSILILGLVLGTGLFLQLEYGSHLQAQPAPAQVEGEEKPAEEAEKKEEAGEKSEEAAATEDGQTDAESGGFLLWQYFLAGGNFMWVLFAAAVIGLAVFFERIYFFVTRKLTSRTFEQDLIDALNTKGLDGAKDVLAANDGLTISKILNEGLAVSEGDPEHFSKGVEREAGGYLALAERGLPILAAVSTIAPLIGFLGTVAGMVEAFDAIAN
;
A
#
# COMPACT_ATOMS: atom_id res chain seq x y z
N MET A 1 21.25 -22.74 8.22
CA MET A 1 20.55 -21.75 7.35
C MET A 1 19.53 -22.37 6.37
N ARG A 2 19.92 -23.16 5.34
CA ARG A 2 19.01 -23.65 4.25
C ARG A 2 17.58 -24.08 4.64
N ASN A 3 17.40 -24.79 5.76
CA ASN A 3 16.09 -25.33 6.15
C ASN A 3 15.12 -24.27 6.68
N TYR A 4 15.59 -23.26 7.42
CA TYR A 4 14.77 -22.13 7.90
C TYR A 4 14.23 -21.28 6.73
N PHE A 5 15.03 -21.11 5.68
CA PHE A 5 14.58 -20.40 4.48
C PHE A 5 13.43 -21.15 3.76
N ARG A 6 13.38 -22.48 3.88
CA ARG A 6 12.35 -23.36 3.29
C ARG A 6 11.08 -23.54 4.14
N SER A 7 11.05 -23.09 5.40
CA SER A 7 9.80 -22.91 6.16
C SER A 7 9.23 -21.52 5.91
N LEU A 8 10.04 -20.47 5.99
CA LEU A 8 9.62 -19.07 5.79
C LEU A 8 9.03 -18.83 4.38
N LEU A 9 9.60 -19.47 3.34
CA LEU A 9 9.06 -19.45 1.97
C LEU A 9 7.78 -20.28 1.80
N ARG A 10 7.38 -21.10 2.78
CA ARG A 10 6.19 -21.94 2.71
C ARG A 10 4.96 -21.18 3.18
N GLU A 11 5.03 -20.54 4.35
CA GLU A 11 3.96 -19.67 4.85
C GLU A 11 3.70 -18.48 3.91
N LYS A 12 4.76 -17.77 3.46
CA LYS A 12 4.63 -16.68 2.48
C LYS A 12 3.94 -17.12 1.20
N LYS A 13 4.18 -18.35 0.72
CA LYS A 13 3.46 -18.90 -0.45
C LYS A 13 2.01 -19.25 -0.12
N SER A 14 1.75 -19.90 1.02
CA SER A 14 0.39 -20.25 1.43
C SER A 14 -0.51 -19.03 1.57
N ILE A 15 -0.04 -17.94 2.20
CA ILE A 15 -0.83 -16.71 2.38
C ILE A 15 -1.09 -16.01 1.03
N LEU A 16 -0.08 -15.92 0.17
CA LEU A 16 -0.20 -15.25 -1.14
C LEU A 16 -1.11 -16.06 -2.10
N ILE A 17 -1.01 -17.39 -2.08
CA ILE A 17 -1.94 -18.28 -2.81
C ILE A 17 -3.35 -18.18 -2.23
N LEU A 18 -3.51 -18.14 -0.90
CA LEU A 18 -4.84 -18.00 -0.26
C LEU A 18 -5.51 -16.69 -0.66
N GLY A 19 -4.78 -15.57 -0.66
CA GLY A 19 -5.30 -14.28 -1.13
C GLY A 19 -5.71 -14.29 -2.60
N LEU A 20 -4.90 -14.93 -3.47
CA LEU A 20 -5.20 -15.05 -4.90
C LEU A 20 -6.39 -15.98 -5.18
N VAL A 21 -6.54 -17.08 -4.43
CA VAL A 21 -7.67 -18.02 -4.52
C VAL A 21 -8.95 -17.42 -3.95
N LEU A 22 -8.88 -16.67 -2.84
CA LEU A 22 -10.03 -15.92 -2.31
C LEU A 22 -10.46 -14.79 -3.27
N GLY A 23 -9.51 -14.05 -3.84
CA GLY A 23 -9.80 -13.00 -4.82
C GLY A 23 -10.46 -13.54 -6.09
N THR A 24 -9.93 -14.62 -6.66
CA THR A 24 -10.52 -15.26 -7.86
C THR A 24 -11.85 -15.97 -7.57
N GLY A 25 -12.01 -16.58 -6.39
CA GLY A 25 -13.28 -17.16 -5.95
C GLY A 25 -14.38 -16.11 -5.73
N LEU A 26 -14.04 -14.98 -5.09
CA LEU A 26 -14.97 -13.86 -4.90
C LEU A 26 -15.37 -13.23 -6.23
N PHE A 27 -14.41 -13.05 -7.15
CA PHE A 27 -14.67 -12.57 -8.51
C PHE A 27 -15.66 -13.48 -9.26
N LEU A 28 -15.43 -14.80 -9.26
CA LEU A 28 -16.33 -15.78 -9.88
C LEU A 28 -17.74 -15.80 -9.24
N GLN A 29 -17.86 -15.58 -7.93
CA GLN A 29 -19.16 -15.49 -7.25
C GLN A 29 -19.93 -14.21 -7.58
N LEU A 30 -19.24 -13.11 -7.90
CA LEU A 30 -19.88 -11.87 -8.36
C LEU A 30 -20.33 -11.99 -9.83
N GLU A 31 -19.49 -12.57 -10.69
CA GLU A 31 -19.81 -12.85 -12.10
C GLU A 31 -21.09 -13.70 -12.23
N TYR A 32 -21.19 -14.79 -11.45
CA TYR A 32 -22.35 -15.70 -11.46
C TYR A 32 -23.66 -15.08 -10.94
N GLY A 33 -23.61 -14.03 -10.12
CA GLY A 33 -24.80 -13.40 -9.55
C GLY A 33 -25.64 -12.63 -10.58
N SER A 34 -25.00 -12.15 -11.66
CA SER A 34 -25.62 -11.29 -12.69
C SER A 34 -26.71 -11.99 -13.52
N HIS A 35 -26.65 -13.31 -13.68
CA HIS A 35 -27.45 -14.05 -14.67
C HIS A 35 -28.86 -14.46 -14.23
N LEU A 36 -29.28 -14.14 -13.00
CA LEU A 36 -30.52 -14.68 -12.39
C LEU A 36 -31.69 -13.69 -12.28
N GLN A 37 -31.55 -12.43 -12.69
CA GLN A 37 -32.55 -11.39 -12.46
C GLN A 37 -32.96 -10.64 -13.73
N ALA A 38 -33.59 -11.36 -14.68
CA ALA A 38 -34.03 -10.83 -15.97
C ALA A 38 -35.54 -11.09 -16.25
N GLN A 39 -36.43 -10.30 -15.64
CA GLN A 39 -37.83 -10.13 -16.09
C GLN A 39 -38.36 -8.74 -15.64
N PRO A 40 -39.20 -8.03 -16.43
CA PRO A 40 -39.36 -6.57 -16.31
C PRO A 40 -40.51 -6.08 -15.41
N ALA A 41 -40.58 -4.75 -15.24
CA ALA A 41 -41.55 -3.99 -14.45
C ALA A 41 -42.99 -3.97 -15.04
N PRO A 42 -43.98 -3.34 -14.37
CA PRO A 42 -44.19 -1.89 -14.58
C PRO A 42 -44.77 -1.08 -13.39
N ALA A 43 -44.88 0.25 -13.59
CA ALA A 43 -45.80 1.26 -13.00
C ALA A 43 -45.13 2.48 -12.34
N GLN A 44 -45.82 3.64 -12.40
CA GLN A 44 -45.34 5.01 -12.08
C GLN A 44 -46.37 5.76 -11.21
N VAL A 45 -45.97 6.87 -10.57
CA VAL A 45 -46.77 8.11 -10.36
C VAL A 45 -45.80 9.33 -10.35
N GLU A 46 -46.28 10.53 -10.67
CA GLU A 46 -45.51 11.77 -10.88
C GLU A 46 -45.45 12.76 -9.67
N GLY A 47 -44.67 13.86 -9.83
CA GLY A 47 -44.88 15.17 -9.19
C GLY A 47 -43.89 15.58 -8.08
N GLU A 48 -43.44 16.84 -7.92
CA GLU A 48 -43.67 18.12 -8.65
C GLU A 48 -42.40 19.05 -8.56
N GLU A 49 -42.51 20.35 -8.89
CA GLU A 49 -41.44 21.23 -9.42
C GLU A 49 -40.46 21.96 -8.45
N LYS A 50 -39.43 22.58 -9.06
CA LYS A 50 -38.41 23.55 -8.58
C LYS A 50 -38.99 24.99 -8.51
N PRO A 51 -38.38 26.00 -7.82
CA PRO A 51 -37.32 26.84 -8.43
C PRO A 51 -36.26 27.44 -7.43
N ALA A 52 -34.98 27.64 -7.83
CA ALA A 52 -34.29 28.92 -8.17
C ALA A 52 -33.94 29.87 -6.97
N GLU A 53 -32.67 30.21 -6.67
CA GLU A 53 -31.76 31.25 -7.29
C GLU A 53 -31.89 32.62 -6.54
N GLU A 54 -30.89 33.51 -6.30
CA GLU A 54 -29.59 33.85 -6.92
C GLU A 54 -28.63 34.61 -5.91
N ALA A 55 -27.36 34.85 -6.31
CA ALA A 55 -26.38 35.90 -5.87
C ALA A 55 -25.87 35.92 -4.39
N GLU A 56 -24.56 35.97 -4.06
CA GLU A 56 -23.41 36.85 -4.45
C GLU A 56 -23.37 38.25 -3.77
N LYS A 57 -22.23 38.87 -3.38
CA LYS A 57 -20.79 38.47 -3.20
C LYS A 57 -19.95 39.66 -2.66
N LYS A 58 -18.90 39.40 -1.83
CA LYS A 58 -17.58 40.12 -1.74
C LYS A 58 -16.74 39.53 -0.58
N GLU A 59 -15.47 39.13 -0.68
CA GLU A 59 -14.24 39.69 -1.32
C GLU A 59 -13.74 40.98 -0.65
N GLU A 60 -12.45 41.19 -0.36
CA GLU A 60 -11.17 40.50 -0.69
C GLU A 60 -10.32 40.33 0.61
N ALA A 61 -9.23 39.56 0.76
CA ALA A 61 -8.58 38.38 0.14
C ALA A 61 -7.39 38.00 1.09
N GLY A 62 -6.60 36.92 0.99
CA GLY A 62 -6.50 35.74 0.11
C GLY A 62 -5.33 34.86 0.64
N GLU A 63 -4.90 33.75 0.02
CA GLU A 63 -5.36 32.94 -1.12
C GLU A 63 -4.42 31.71 -1.18
N LYS A 64 -4.78 30.45 -1.46
CA LYS A 64 -6.02 29.65 -1.70
C LYS A 64 -5.66 28.17 -1.41
N SER A 65 -6.54 27.17 -1.22
CA SER A 65 -8.01 27.03 -1.28
C SER A 65 -8.45 25.97 -0.22
N GLU A 66 -9.76 25.68 -0.15
CA GLU A 66 -10.40 24.62 0.66
C GLU A 66 -10.44 24.83 2.19
N GLU A 67 -11.55 25.40 2.69
CA GLU A 67 -12.48 24.69 3.59
C GLU A 67 -13.82 25.45 3.70
N ALA A 68 -14.95 24.74 3.57
CA ALA A 68 -16.29 25.16 3.97
C ALA A 68 -17.20 23.91 4.07
N ALA A 69 -17.99 23.76 5.13
CA ALA A 69 -18.68 22.50 5.43
C ALA A 69 -20.15 22.67 5.85
N ALA A 70 -21.04 21.90 5.18
CA ALA A 70 -22.41 21.52 5.61
C ALA A 70 -23.40 22.70 5.88
N THR A 71 -24.70 22.55 6.17
CA THR A 71 -25.64 21.42 6.43
C THR A 71 -27.03 21.76 5.84
N GLU A 72 -27.96 20.83 5.57
CA GLU A 72 -27.89 19.36 5.62
C GLU A 72 -27.72 18.80 4.18
N ASP A 73 -28.62 18.12 3.46
CA ASP A 73 -29.91 17.47 3.78
C ASP A 73 -29.72 16.00 4.22
N GLY A 74 -30.67 15.44 4.98
CA GLY A 74 -30.54 14.10 5.56
C GLY A 74 -31.78 13.20 5.41
N GLN A 75 -31.62 12.04 4.75
CA GLN A 75 -32.54 10.92 4.87
C GLN A 75 -31.78 9.64 5.27
N THR A 76 -31.94 9.25 6.54
CA THR A 76 -31.11 8.24 7.21
C THR A 76 -31.73 6.84 7.19
N ASP A 77 -31.82 6.24 6.00
CA ASP A 77 -32.18 4.82 5.83
C ASP A 77 -30.98 3.92 6.22
N ALA A 78 -30.71 3.85 7.53
CA ALA A 78 -29.50 3.26 8.10
C ALA A 78 -29.34 1.74 7.85
N GLU A 79 -30.40 1.03 7.46
CA GLU A 79 -30.31 -0.39 7.04
C GLU A 79 -30.03 -0.56 5.52
N SER A 80 -30.16 0.50 4.71
CA SER A 80 -29.94 0.46 3.26
C SER A 80 -28.52 0.85 2.82
N GLY A 81 -27.71 1.45 3.71
CA GLY A 81 -26.42 2.06 3.35
C GLY A 81 -25.44 1.14 2.61
N GLY A 82 -25.37 -0.14 2.99
CA GLY A 82 -24.53 -1.12 2.29
C GLY A 82 -24.97 -1.42 0.85
N PHE A 83 -26.29 -1.41 0.59
CA PHE A 83 -26.85 -1.61 -0.74
C PHE A 83 -26.66 -0.36 -1.63
N LEU A 84 -26.75 0.83 -1.05
CA LEU A 84 -26.45 2.10 -1.76
C LEU A 84 -24.98 2.15 -2.20
N LEU A 85 -24.03 1.87 -1.30
CA LEU A 85 -22.60 1.83 -1.64
C LEU A 85 -22.28 0.80 -2.74
N TRP A 86 -22.95 -0.36 -2.71
CA TRP A 86 -22.80 -1.39 -3.74
C TRP A 86 -23.35 -0.94 -5.11
N GLN A 87 -24.48 -0.24 -5.15
CA GLN A 87 -25.01 0.35 -6.39
C GLN A 87 -24.09 1.43 -6.96
N TYR A 88 -23.52 2.31 -6.13
CA TYR A 88 -22.53 3.29 -6.59
C TYR A 88 -21.23 2.65 -7.10
N PHE A 89 -20.79 1.54 -6.49
CA PHE A 89 -19.63 0.78 -6.99
C PHE A 89 -19.90 0.19 -8.39
N LEU A 90 -21.08 -0.37 -8.63
CA LEU A 90 -21.51 -0.86 -9.94
C LEU A 90 -21.66 0.26 -10.97
N ALA A 91 -22.24 1.40 -10.58
CA ALA A 91 -22.39 2.58 -11.44
C ALA A 91 -21.04 3.20 -11.85
N GLY A 92 -20.00 3.10 -11.00
CA GLY A 92 -18.63 3.52 -11.32
C GLY A 92 -17.92 2.70 -12.40
N GLY A 93 -18.56 1.66 -12.93
CA GLY A 93 -18.15 0.94 -14.13
C GLY A 93 -16.72 0.39 -14.10
N ASN A 94 -16.08 0.36 -15.27
CA ASN A 94 -14.77 -0.28 -15.44
C ASN A 94 -13.64 0.42 -14.66
N PHE A 95 -13.71 1.75 -14.45
CA PHE A 95 -12.70 2.49 -13.69
C PHE A 95 -12.67 2.08 -12.21
N MET A 96 -13.84 1.83 -11.61
CA MET A 96 -13.96 1.39 -10.22
C MET A 96 -13.28 0.03 -9.99
N TRP A 97 -13.44 -0.92 -10.92
CA TRP A 97 -12.77 -2.22 -10.89
C TRP A 97 -11.24 -2.12 -11.01
N VAL A 98 -10.73 -1.21 -11.86
CA VAL A 98 -9.28 -0.98 -12.02
C VAL A 98 -8.70 -0.35 -10.74
N LEU A 99 -9.39 0.61 -10.12
CA LEU A 99 -9.00 1.18 -8.83
C LEU A 99 -9.00 0.13 -7.72
N PHE A 100 -10.02 -0.73 -7.65
CA PHE A 100 -10.09 -1.82 -6.68
C PHE A 100 -8.94 -2.82 -6.85
N ALA A 101 -8.61 -3.20 -8.09
CA ALA A 101 -7.45 -4.05 -8.37
C ALA A 101 -6.12 -3.40 -7.95
N ALA A 102 -5.94 -2.10 -8.22
CA ALA A 102 -4.76 -1.35 -7.78
C ALA A 102 -4.65 -1.29 -6.24
N ALA A 103 -5.77 -1.08 -5.54
CA ALA A 103 -5.83 -1.08 -4.09
C ALA A 103 -5.48 -2.45 -3.49
N VAL A 104 -6.00 -3.55 -4.04
CA VAL A 104 -5.66 -4.92 -3.61
C VAL A 104 -4.18 -5.23 -3.81
N ILE A 105 -3.59 -4.83 -4.95
CA ILE A 105 -2.15 -5.02 -5.23
C ILE A 105 -1.30 -4.19 -4.25
N GLY A 106 -1.63 -2.91 -4.06
CA GLY A 106 -0.92 -2.03 -3.12
C GLY A 106 -0.98 -2.55 -1.69
N LEU A 107 -2.15 -2.97 -1.23
CA LEU A 107 -2.36 -3.50 0.12
C LEU A 107 -1.64 -4.84 0.34
N ALA A 108 -1.62 -5.73 -0.66
CA ALA A 108 -0.88 -6.99 -0.61
C ALA A 108 0.64 -6.75 -0.47
N VAL A 109 1.21 -5.82 -1.25
CA VAL A 109 2.62 -5.43 -1.14
C VAL A 109 2.90 -4.74 0.21
N PHE A 110 2.01 -3.86 0.67
CA PHE A 110 2.12 -3.19 1.97
C PHE A 110 2.24 -4.19 3.13
N PHE A 111 1.35 -5.20 3.20
CA PHE A 111 1.44 -6.25 4.21
C PHE A 111 2.68 -7.14 4.05
N GLU A 112 3.12 -7.44 2.82
CA GLU A 112 4.36 -8.19 2.59
C GLU A 112 5.59 -7.42 3.12
N ARG A 113 5.57 -6.09 2.97
CA ARG A 113 6.62 -5.17 3.42
C ARG A 113 6.62 -4.93 4.92
N ILE A 114 5.47 -4.71 5.56
CA ILE A 114 5.43 -4.51 7.02
C ILE A 114 5.90 -5.77 7.75
N TYR A 115 5.49 -6.96 7.27
CA TYR A 115 5.98 -8.24 7.78
C TYR A 115 7.51 -8.39 7.61
N PHE A 116 8.06 -8.00 6.45
CA PHE A 116 9.51 -8.03 6.22
C PHE A 116 10.25 -7.17 7.24
N PHE A 117 9.82 -5.92 7.46
CA PHE A 117 10.49 -5.00 8.38
C PHE A 117 10.35 -5.45 9.85
N VAL A 118 9.15 -5.86 10.30
CA VAL A 118 8.93 -6.35 11.67
C VAL A 118 9.72 -7.62 11.99
N THR A 119 9.92 -8.51 10.99
CA THR A 119 10.72 -9.74 11.17
C THR A 119 12.23 -9.48 11.17
N ARG A 120 12.68 -8.37 10.55
CA ARG A 120 14.11 -8.04 10.40
C ARG A 120 14.59 -7.18 11.57
N LYS A 121 15.27 -7.79 12.53
CA LYS A 121 16.05 -7.03 13.53
C LYS A 121 17.19 -6.29 12.81
N LEU A 122 17.07 -4.97 12.67
CA LEU A 122 18.07 -4.14 11.98
C LEU A 122 19.26 -3.85 12.91
N THR A 123 18.99 -3.32 14.11
CA THR A 123 19.97 -3.02 15.16
C THR A 123 19.37 -3.23 16.57
N SER A 124 20.20 -3.16 17.62
CA SER A 124 19.78 -3.06 19.02
C SER A 124 20.15 -1.67 19.57
N ARG A 125 19.42 -1.19 20.59
CA ARG A 125 19.59 0.16 21.16
C ARG A 125 20.91 0.34 21.94
N THR A 126 21.60 -0.75 22.27
CA THR A 126 22.91 -0.77 22.94
C THR A 126 24.05 -1.12 21.99
N PHE A 127 23.78 -1.72 20.82
CA PHE A 127 24.77 -2.42 19.99
C PHE A 127 25.97 -1.54 19.58
N GLU A 128 25.73 -0.25 19.35
CA GLU A 128 26.78 0.73 19.05
C GLU A 128 27.75 0.93 20.24
N GLN A 129 27.22 1.05 21.46
CA GLN A 129 28.01 1.18 22.70
C GLN A 129 28.74 -0.12 23.00
N ASP A 130 28.03 -1.26 22.92
CA ASP A 130 28.60 -2.60 23.11
C ASP A 130 29.80 -2.85 22.16
N LEU A 131 29.71 -2.39 20.91
CA LEU A 131 30.75 -2.52 19.89
C LEU A 131 31.93 -1.55 20.11
N ILE A 132 31.67 -0.29 20.47
CA ILE A 132 32.70 0.71 20.75
C ILE A 132 33.53 0.32 21.98
N ASP A 133 32.89 -0.11 23.08
CA ASP A 133 33.59 -0.51 24.29
C ASP A 133 34.43 -1.78 24.07
N ALA A 134 33.94 -2.73 23.27
CA ALA A 134 34.72 -3.91 22.88
C ALA A 134 35.92 -3.56 21.99
N LEU A 135 35.78 -2.62 21.05
CA LEU A 135 36.89 -2.08 20.24
C LEU A 135 37.94 -1.39 21.13
N ASN A 136 37.51 -0.54 22.07
CA ASN A 136 38.42 0.15 23.00
C ASN A 136 39.17 -0.81 23.93
N THR A 137 38.53 -1.92 24.34
CA THR A 137 39.08 -2.85 25.35
C THR A 137 39.93 -3.98 24.75
N LYS A 138 39.58 -4.46 23.55
CA LYS A 138 40.18 -5.66 22.91
C LYS A 138 40.57 -5.45 21.44
N GLY A 139 40.35 -4.28 20.86
CA GLY A 139 40.55 -4.05 19.43
C GLY A 139 39.63 -4.90 18.55
N LEU A 140 40.12 -5.27 17.36
CA LEU A 140 39.33 -5.97 16.33
C LEU A 140 38.77 -7.33 16.79
N ASP A 141 39.43 -8.03 17.72
CA ASP A 141 38.93 -9.32 18.20
C ASP A 141 37.77 -9.15 19.19
N GLY A 142 37.74 -8.04 19.95
CA GLY A 142 36.56 -7.64 20.72
C GLY A 142 35.36 -7.31 19.84
N ALA A 143 35.60 -6.65 18.71
CA ALA A 143 34.55 -6.37 17.73
C ALA A 143 33.95 -7.68 17.18
N LYS A 144 34.79 -8.67 16.84
CA LYS A 144 34.33 -10.01 16.38
C LYS A 144 33.50 -10.72 17.44
N ASP A 145 33.89 -10.68 18.72
CA ASP A 145 33.10 -11.25 19.82
C ASP A 145 31.66 -10.66 19.86
N VAL A 146 31.54 -9.32 19.81
CA VAL A 146 30.24 -8.63 19.85
C VAL A 146 29.41 -8.88 18.59
N LEU A 147 30.05 -8.91 17.41
CA LEU A 147 29.40 -9.19 16.14
C LEU A 147 28.88 -10.64 16.06
N ALA A 148 29.64 -11.61 16.58
CA ALA A 148 29.24 -13.02 16.65
C ALA A 148 28.08 -13.23 17.65
N ALA A 149 28.13 -12.58 18.81
CA ALA A 149 27.03 -12.58 19.79
C ALA A 149 25.73 -11.99 19.21
N ASN A 150 25.83 -11.09 18.23
CA ASN A 150 24.70 -10.38 17.62
C ASN A 150 24.34 -10.86 16.20
N ASP A 151 24.66 -12.10 15.78
CA ASP A 151 24.33 -12.63 14.44
C ASP A 151 22.81 -12.66 14.11
N GLY A 152 21.93 -12.38 15.08
CA GLY A 152 20.52 -12.11 14.85
C GLY A 152 20.19 -10.73 14.26
N LEU A 153 21.13 -9.78 14.28
CA LEU A 153 20.98 -8.43 13.74
C LEU A 153 21.48 -8.34 12.28
N THR A 154 20.85 -7.49 11.48
CA THR A 154 21.26 -7.27 10.08
C THR A 154 22.58 -6.49 10.00
N ILE A 155 22.76 -5.47 10.84
CA ILE A 155 24.00 -4.66 10.88
C ILE A 155 25.24 -5.50 11.20
N SER A 156 25.13 -6.47 12.12
CA SER A 156 26.26 -7.31 12.54
C SER A 156 26.74 -8.26 11.44
N LYS A 157 25.88 -8.63 10.49
CA LYS A 157 26.27 -9.42 9.31
C LYS A 157 27.07 -8.58 8.31
N ILE A 158 26.57 -7.41 7.96
CA ILE A 158 27.24 -6.45 7.08
C ILE A 158 28.64 -6.11 7.60
N LEU A 159 28.77 -5.85 8.90
CA LEU A 159 30.06 -5.55 9.53
C LEU A 159 31.00 -6.77 9.57
N ASN A 160 30.50 -7.98 9.81
CA ASN A 160 31.30 -9.22 9.70
C ASN A 160 31.78 -9.47 8.26
N GLU A 161 30.92 -9.27 7.26
CA GLU A 161 31.24 -9.46 5.85
C GLU A 161 32.24 -8.40 5.37
N GLY A 162 32.15 -7.16 5.87
CA GLY A 162 33.19 -6.13 5.70
C GLY A 162 34.52 -6.49 6.35
N LEU A 163 34.52 -6.96 7.61
CA LEU A 163 35.74 -7.41 8.30
C LEU A 163 36.40 -8.62 7.64
N ALA A 164 35.63 -9.47 6.95
CA ALA A 164 36.16 -10.61 6.20
C ALA A 164 36.84 -10.20 4.87
N VAL A 165 36.57 -8.99 4.36
CA VAL A 165 37.09 -8.46 3.08
C VAL A 165 38.21 -7.43 3.30
N SER A 166 38.36 -6.88 4.50
CA SER A 166 39.31 -5.77 4.75
C SER A 166 40.78 -6.17 4.69
N GLU A 167 41.13 -7.42 5.05
CA GLU A 167 42.52 -7.90 5.23
C GLU A 167 43.40 -7.02 6.17
N GLY A 168 42.79 -6.11 6.94
CA GLY A 168 43.45 -5.13 7.79
C GLY A 168 43.48 -3.69 7.23
N ASP A 169 43.07 -3.48 5.98
CA ASP A 169 42.99 -2.16 5.34
C ASP A 169 41.59 -1.51 5.52
N PRO A 170 41.51 -0.29 6.10
CA PRO A 170 40.24 0.46 6.23
C PRO A 170 39.53 0.77 4.90
N GLU A 171 40.25 0.95 3.79
CA GLU A 171 39.64 1.25 2.49
C GLU A 171 38.95 0.00 1.90
N HIS A 172 39.56 -1.17 2.08
CA HIS A 172 38.93 -2.45 1.74
C HIS A 172 37.76 -2.79 2.67
N PHE A 173 37.83 -2.41 3.95
CA PHE A 173 36.69 -2.53 4.88
C PHE A 173 35.47 -1.72 4.39
N SER A 174 35.64 -0.43 4.07
CA SER A 174 34.53 0.42 3.62
C SER A 174 33.85 -0.14 2.37
N LYS A 175 34.64 -0.49 1.35
CA LYS A 175 34.13 -1.10 0.10
C LYS A 175 33.40 -2.44 0.34
N GLY A 176 33.88 -3.25 1.29
CA GLY A 176 33.21 -4.48 1.71
C GLY A 176 31.84 -4.23 2.35
N VAL A 177 31.78 -3.28 3.30
CA VAL A 177 30.55 -2.83 3.97
C VAL A 177 29.56 -2.23 2.97
N GLU A 178 30.01 -1.32 2.11
CA GLU A 178 29.18 -0.67 1.09
C GLU A 178 28.54 -1.68 0.13
N ARG A 179 29.32 -2.67 -0.34
CA ARG A 179 28.83 -3.71 -1.25
C ARG A 179 27.71 -4.55 -0.64
N GLU A 180 27.88 -5.02 0.61
CA GLU A 180 26.82 -5.82 1.25
C GLU A 180 25.66 -4.95 1.71
N ALA A 181 25.91 -3.76 2.27
CA ALA A 181 24.86 -2.80 2.63
C ALA A 181 23.95 -2.49 1.43
N GLY A 182 24.52 -2.29 0.24
CA GLY A 182 23.77 -2.15 -1.01
C GLY A 182 22.94 -3.39 -1.37
N GLY A 183 23.47 -4.59 -1.14
CA GLY A 183 22.73 -5.85 -1.33
C GLY A 183 21.54 -6.01 -0.37
N TYR A 184 21.72 -5.69 0.92
CA TYR A 184 20.62 -5.70 1.89
C TYR A 184 19.61 -4.56 1.63
N LEU A 185 20.07 -3.39 1.18
CA LEU A 185 19.21 -2.27 0.81
C LEU A 185 18.34 -2.59 -0.41
N ALA A 186 18.91 -3.14 -1.50
CA ALA A 186 18.13 -3.56 -2.67
C ALA A 186 17.05 -4.61 -2.32
N LEU A 187 17.34 -5.50 -1.37
CA LEU A 187 16.35 -6.45 -0.82
C LEU A 187 15.28 -5.75 0.04
N ALA A 188 15.65 -4.70 0.77
CA ALA A 188 14.72 -3.85 1.51
C ALA A 188 13.87 -2.96 0.58
N GLU A 189 14.36 -2.56 -0.59
CA GLU A 189 13.66 -1.67 -1.51
C GLU A 189 12.71 -2.39 -2.48
N ARG A 190 12.93 -3.67 -2.77
CA ARG A 190 12.23 -4.45 -3.84
C ARG A 190 10.71 -4.26 -4.00
N GLY A 191 9.96 -3.92 -2.94
CA GLY A 191 8.51 -3.67 -3.01
C GLY A 191 8.09 -2.19 -3.07
N LEU A 192 9.00 -1.26 -2.75
CA LEU A 192 8.70 0.17 -2.67
C LEU A 192 8.37 0.80 -4.03
N PRO A 193 9.04 0.45 -5.16
CA PRO A 193 8.66 0.98 -6.48
C PRO A 193 7.22 0.66 -6.89
N ILE A 194 6.68 -0.48 -6.46
CA ILE A 194 5.28 -0.87 -6.75
C ILE A 194 4.31 0.00 -5.95
N LEU A 195 4.60 0.24 -4.67
CA LEU A 195 3.80 1.15 -3.83
C LEU A 195 3.85 2.59 -4.35
N ALA A 196 5.02 3.06 -4.79
CA ALA A 196 5.19 4.37 -5.40
C ALA A 196 4.39 4.51 -6.71
N ALA A 197 4.42 3.49 -7.58
CA ALA A 197 3.64 3.47 -8.82
C ALA A 197 2.12 3.45 -8.56
N VAL A 198 1.63 2.67 -7.59
CA VAL A 198 0.21 2.70 -7.20
C VAL A 198 -0.17 4.07 -6.65
N SER A 199 0.68 4.68 -5.82
CA SER A 199 0.44 6.00 -5.23
C SER A 199 0.39 7.15 -6.23
N THR A 200 1.05 7.04 -7.39
CA THR A 200 0.99 8.08 -8.45
C THR A 200 -0.06 7.79 -9.51
N ILE A 201 -0.32 6.52 -9.82
CA ILE A 201 -1.28 6.12 -10.87
C ILE A 201 -2.73 6.13 -10.35
N ALA A 202 -2.99 5.72 -9.11
CA ALA A 202 -4.37 5.63 -8.60
C ALA A 202 -5.12 6.98 -8.58
N PRO A 203 -4.52 8.12 -8.16
CA PRO A 203 -5.19 9.42 -8.25
C PRO A 203 -5.53 9.84 -9.69
N LEU A 204 -4.67 9.51 -10.65
CA LEU A 204 -4.88 9.82 -12.07
C LEU A 204 -6.03 8.98 -12.66
N ILE A 205 -6.16 7.72 -12.27
CA ILE A 205 -7.30 6.86 -12.66
C ILE A 205 -8.59 7.36 -11.99
N GLY A 206 -8.53 7.82 -10.73
CA GLY A 206 -9.67 8.43 -10.05
C GLY A 206 -10.18 9.69 -10.77
N PHE A 207 -9.28 10.61 -11.12
CA PHE A 207 -9.62 11.81 -11.90
C PHE A 207 -10.13 11.48 -13.31
N LEU A 208 -9.58 10.46 -13.97
CA LEU A 208 -10.10 9.99 -15.26
C LEU A 208 -11.53 9.47 -15.13
N GLY A 209 -11.84 8.76 -14.04
CA GLY A 209 -13.20 8.26 -13.74
C GLY A 209 -14.21 9.38 -13.51
N THR A 210 -13.86 10.44 -12.76
CA THR A 210 -14.77 11.56 -12.53
C THR A 210 -15.02 12.38 -13.80
N VAL A 211 -14.00 12.55 -14.66
CA VAL A 211 -14.16 13.20 -15.97
C VAL A 211 -15.02 12.33 -16.91
N ALA A 212 -14.84 11.00 -16.92
CA ALA A 212 -15.66 10.10 -17.73
C ALA A 212 -17.15 10.15 -17.33
N GLY A 213 -17.46 10.03 -16.04
CA GLY A 213 -18.84 10.12 -15.55
C GLY A 213 -19.49 11.49 -15.80
N MET A 214 -18.71 12.57 -15.83
CA MET A 214 -19.21 13.90 -16.22
C MET A 214 -19.57 13.97 -17.71
N VAL A 215 -18.78 13.33 -18.59
CA VAL A 215 -19.10 13.25 -20.03
C VAL A 215 -20.35 12.41 -20.26
N GLU A 216 -20.45 11.25 -19.61
CA GLU A 216 -21.64 10.38 -19.68
C GLU A 216 -22.91 11.11 -19.18
N ALA A 217 -22.82 11.89 -18.10
CA ALA A 217 -23.92 12.70 -17.60
C ALA A 217 -24.37 13.78 -18.59
N PHE A 218 -23.46 14.41 -19.34
CA PHE A 218 -23.84 15.39 -20.36
C PHE A 218 -24.44 14.74 -21.61
N ASP A 219 -23.93 13.58 -22.05
CA ASP A 219 -24.48 12.84 -23.20
C ASP A 219 -25.91 12.32 -22.91
N ALA A 220 -26.16 11.91 -21.66
CA ALA A 220 -27.48 11.52 -21.16
C ALA A 220 -28.48 12.69 -20.95
N ILE A 221 -28.02 13.94 -21.02
CA ILE A 221 -28.87 15.16 -20.99
C ILE A 221 -29.09 15.70 -22.42
N ALA A 222 -28.28 15.28 -23.39
CA ALA A 222 -28.30 15.76 -24.77
C ALA A 222 -29.19 14.92 -25.73
N ASN A 223 -29.71 13.77 -25.27
CA ASN A 223 -30.63 12.87 -25.98
C ASN A 223 -32.02 12.83 -25.34
#